data_AF-A0A2S9YPS0-F1
#
_entry.id   AF-A0A2S9YPS0-F1
#
_cell.length_a   1.000
_cell.length_b   1.000
_cell.length_c   1.000
_cell.angle_alpha   90.00
_cell.angle_beta   90.00
_cell.angle_gamma   90.00
#
_symmetry.space_group_name_H-M   'P 1'
#
loop_
_entity.id
_entity.type
_entity.pdbx_description
1 polymer ?
#
loop_
_entity_poly.entity_id
_entity_poly.type
_entity_poly.pdbx_seq_one_letter_code
_entity_poly.pdbx_strand_id
1 'polypeptide(L)'
;MADPTHDPPATRRVLPARALLSPAWLLALAVLITNDHWLKGADVIPAWLTGKLSDFAGMLVAPVLLAALLRVRTRGALAACHVAVGLVFAAIQLSPACAGLWSGLMGLVGFPWVITCDPTDLLALPLLGLSWQLLVPHMDPERSPLRPLQRSAVAGLCALGLWSSVATTEGDGWDDEGDGGWDGNFENVYGHVYLNNTNDTQLALHIRYRRGGVTLDCDAVAQDPGRLLTAAAFGEAEHWLLPARANVGVELDGPGCDAAWIAGESIDPVILFIDHGANKYIPRWYPGQIGTQDELHTEGLGVQFEPGERAQWIGGDDIRFTPRTDAPEQPASCEAPATESRIEWSVEVPELPAELLSVEAGLDGCFELELREVDLVDQELTPAGDPYFWYVCAPPQAMPFVVGDFISAEAKTGAQGTRELTLVLLDAGDLQPARDVNGVWLLDVRLLRGGNDPAFVGPAVGRELEALPAPSCPWQLHAGCATAERHVQLRVVGAQNPVQPGVPVSFSDPAGPGARVHTMIVSYTRERAVVDSGCADGATTLSHDIDVAVIDEPLL
;
A
#
# COMPACT_ATOMS: atom_id res chain seq x y z
N MET A 1 62.64 30.76 38.04
CA MET A 1 62.41 29.91 39.23
C MET A 1 60.91 29.64 39.24
N ALA A 2 60.52 28.36 39.18
CA ALA A 2 59.24 27.88 38.66
C ALA A 2 58.02 28.33 39.48
N ASP A 3 56.94 28.63 38.75
CA ASP A 3 55.57 28.91 39.20
C ASP A 3 54.84 27.58 39.51
N PRO A 4 54.09 27.44 40.63
CA PRO A 4 53.48 26.18 41.00
C PRO A 4 52.08 25.97 40.41
N THR A 5 51.80 24.72 40.06
CA THR A 5 50.47 24.07 40.01
C THR A 5 49.45 24.62 39.01
N HIS A 6 49.50 24.08 37.79
CA HIS A 6 48.33 23.96 36.91
C HIS A 6 47.63 22.65 37.27
N ASP A 7 46.60 22.70 38.14
CA ASP A 7 45.71 21.57 38.35
C ASP A 7 44.91 21.32 37.06
N PRO A 8 44.86 20.08 36.52
CA PRO A 8 44.03 19.77 35.36
C PRO A 8 42.55 20.03 35.70
N PRO A 9 41.71 20.44 34.72
CA PRO A 9 40.31 20.74 34.97
C PRO A 9 39.63 19.51 35.60
N ALA A 10 39.16 19.68 36.85
CA ALA A 10 38.46 18.63 37.58
C ALA A 10 37.33 18.09 36.71
N THR A 11 37.43 16.82 36.28
CA THR A 11 36.35 16.15 35.56
C THR A 11 35.11 16.23 36.44
N ARG A 12 34.12 17.04 36.05
CA ARG A 12 32.86 17.19 36.79
C ARG A 12 32.26 15.81 36.96
N ARG A 13 32.27 15.32 38.20
CA ARG A 13 31.69 14.03 38.55
C ARG A 13 30.18 14.10 38.33
N VAL A 14 29.57 12.99 37.97
CA VAL A 14 28.11 12.85 37.85
C VAL A 14 27.64 11.69 38.72
N LEU A 15 26.41 11.80 39.24
CA LEU A 15 25.73 10.75 39.99
C LEU A 15 24.39 10.42 39.32
N PRO A 16 24.38 9.55 38.28
CA PRO A 16 23.19 9.21 37.50
C PRO A 16 22.02 8.71 38.35
N ALA A 17 22.33 7.98 39.42
CA ALA A 17 21.37 7.51 40.43
C ALA A 17 20.40 8.60 40.96
N ARG A 18 20.82 9.87 40.99
CA ARG A 18 19.97 10.99 41.45
C ARG A 18 18.89 11.36 40.44
N ALA A 19 19.15 11.18 39.15
CA ALA A 19 18.21 11.55 38.10
C ALA A 19 16.99 10.63 38.03
N LEU A 20 17.07 9.39 38.56
CA LEU A 20 15.91 8.50 38.67
C LEU A 20 14.80 9.08 39.57
N LEU A 21 15.14 9.98 40.49
CA LEU A 21 14.17 10.67 41.36
C LEU A 21 13.63 11.97 40.74
N SER A 22 14.04 12.31 39.51
CA SER A 22 13.55 13.51 38.84
C SER A 22 12.12 13.32 38.34
N PRO A 23 11.28 14.37 38.32
CA PRO A 23 9.92 14.28 37.80
C PRO A 23 9.87 13.81 36.34
N ALA A 24 10.82 14.26 35.51
CA ALA A 24 10.88 13.88 34.10
C ALA A 24 11.16 12.39 33.90
N TRP A 25 12.09 11.81 34.67
CA TRP A 25 12.38 10.37 34.58
C TRP A 25 11.24 9.52 35.15
N LEU A 26 10.62 9.95 36.26
CA LEU A 26 9.47 9.27 36.84
C LEU A 26 8.24 9.30 35.91
N LEU A 27 8.00 10.43 35.24
CA LEU A 27 6.92 10.55 34.26
C LEU A 27 7.18 9.65 33.05
N ALA A 28 8.41 9.65 32.51
CA ALA A 28 8.78 8.76 31.40
C ALA A 28 8.63 7.29 31.79
N LEU A 29 9.06 6.90 32.99
CA LEU A 29 8.86 5.55 33.52
C LEU A 29 7.37 5.22 33.68
N ALA A 30 6.56 6.14 34.21
CA ALA A 30 5.12 5.92 34.37
C ALA A 30 4.41 5.75 33.02
N VAL A 31 4.80 6.54 32.00
CA VAL A 31 4.32 6.38 30.62
C VAL A 31 4.73 5.02 30.09
N LEU A 32 6.00 4.62 30.25
CA LEU A 32 6.49 3.32 29.80
C LEU A 32 5.70 2.16 30.43
N ILE A 33 5.51 2.17 31.75
CA ILE A 33 4.77 1.13 32.48
C ILE A 33 3.30 1.11 32.04
N THR A 34 2.63 2.26 32.07
CA THR A 34 1.20 2.36 31.71
C THR A 34 0.97 1.92 30.27
N ASN A 35 1.85 2.34 29.37
CA ASN A 35 1.74 2.01 27.96
C ASN A 35 1.99 0.53 27.70
N ASP A 36 3.10 0.00 28.20
CA ASP A 36 3.57 -1.34 27.82
C ASP A 36 2.89 -2.46 28.59
N HIS A 37 2.34 -2.19 29.79
CA HIS A 37 1.66 -3.21 30.59
C HIS A 37 0.14 -3.04 30.67
N TRP A 38 -0.42 -1.88 30.33
CA TRP A 38 -1.88 -1.66 30.43
C TRP A 38 -2.57 -1.18 29.15
N LEU A 39 -1.87 -0.51 28.22
CA LEU A 39 -2.49 0.06 27.01
C LEU A 39 -2.22 -0.76 25.74
N LYS A 40 -1.04 -1.37 25.61
CA LYS A 40 -0.79 -2.37 24.57
C LYS A 40 -1.74 -3.56 24.80
N GLY A 41 -2.52 -3.93 23.78
CA GLY A 41 -3.51 -5.03 23.84
C GLY A 41 -4.91 -4.67 24.35
N ALA A 42 -5.16 -3.41 24.76
CA ALA A 42 -6.46 -3.02 25.32
C ALA A 42 -7.50 -2.54 24.27
N ASP A 43 -7.18 -2.55 22.98
CA ASP A 43 -7.98 -2.02 21.85
C ASP A 43 -8.43 -0.54 21.95
N VAL A 44 -7.99 0.19 22.98
CA VAL A 44 -8.37 1.60 23.18
C VAL A 44 -7.55 2.56 22.32
N ILE A 45 -6.31 2.19 21.96
CA ILE A 45 -5.36 3.03 21.22
C ILE A 45 -4.72 2.21 20.10
N PRO A 46 -4.59 2.73 18.86
CA PRO A 46 -3.95 2.02 17.76
C PRO A 46 -2.53 1.55 18.09
N ALA A 47 -2.21 0.30 17.71
CA ALA A 47 -0.92 -0.34 18.05
C ALA A 47 0.31 0.44 17.57
N TRP A 48 0.22 1.12 16.41
CA TRP A 48 1.31 1.94 15.89
C TRP A 48 1.62 3.17 16.78
N LEU A 49 0.62 3.69 17.50
CA LEU A 49 0.78 4.86 18.36
C LEU A 49 1.36 4.48 19.73
N THR A 50 0.97 3.33 20.27
CA THR A 50 1.52 2.82 21.54
C THR A 50 2.96 2.34 21.38
N GLY A 51 3.35 1.81 20.21
CA GLY A 51 4.75 1.51 19.89
C GLY A 51 5.66 2.74 20.00
N LYS A 52 5.31 3.82 19.28
CA LYS A 52 6.08 5.08 19.27
C LYS A 52 6.15 5.76 20.63
N LEU A 53 5.09 5.69 21.43
CA LEU A 53 5.08 6.26 22.77
C LEU A 53 6.08 5.55 23.70
N SER A 54 6.21 4.23 23.56
CA SER A 54 7.21 3.44 24.30
C SER A 54 8.64 3.83 23.89
N ASP A 55 8.91 3.96 22.59
CA ASP A 55 10.23 4.39 22.10
C ASP A 55 10.62 5.76 22.64
N PHE A 56 9.68 6.71 22.62
CA PHE A 56 9.90 8.04 23.16
C PHE A 56 10.20 8.02 24.66
N ALA A 57 9.45 7.25 25.45
CA ALA A 57 9.70 7.09 26.87
C ALA A 57 11.03 6.36 27.14
N GLY A 58 11.33 5.32 26.36
CA GLY A 58 12.55 4.52 26.42
C GLY A 58 13.81 5.36 26.21
N MET A 59 13.81 6.31 25.28
CA MET A 59 14.93 7.23 25.04
C MET A 59 15.24 8.16 26.24
N LEU A 60 14.27 8.39 27.14
CA LEU A 60 14.51 9.12 28.40
C LEU A 60 14.96 8.20 29.53
N VAL A 61 14.42 6.99 29.61
CA VAL A 61 14.65 6.04 30.71
C VAL A 61 15.97 5.29 30.57
N ALA A 62 16.20 4.66 29.41
CA ALA A 62 17.28 3.70 29.17
C ALA A 62 18.71 4.24 29.40
N PRO A 63 19.13 5.41 28.87
CA PRO A 63 20.52 5.85 28.99
C PRO A 63 20.89 6.23 30.43
N VAL A 64 19.94 6.75 31.21
CA VAL A 64 20.13 7.10 32.62
C VAL A 64 20.12 5.87 33.51
N LEU A 65 19.22 4.92 33.23
CA LEU A 65 19.16 3.63 33.92
C LEU A 65 20.48 2.85 33.71
N LEU A 66 20.95 2.75 32.47
CA LEU A 66 22.23 2.11 32.13
C LEU A 66 23.39 2.77 32.87
N ALA A 67 23.47 4.10 32.86
CA ALA A 67 24.52 4.83 33.57
C ALA A 67 24.47 4.64 35.10
N ALA A 68 23.28 4.50 35.68
CA ALA A 68 23.10 4.24 37.11
C ALA A 68 23.52 2.80 37.49
N LEU A 69 23.15 1.80 36.68
CA LEU A 69 23.53 0.40 36.87
C LEU A 69 25.05 0.20 36.75
N LEU A 70 25.66 0.82 35.74
CA LEU A 70 27.11 0.81 35.54
C LEU A 70 27.87 1.74 36.51
N ARG A 71 27.16 2.48 37.37
CA ARG A 71 27.70 3.40 38.38
C ARG A 71 28.68 4.43 37.78
N VAL A 72 28.34 4.94 36.60
CA VAL A 72 29.15 5.90 35.86
C VAL A 72 29.37 7.18 36.67
N ARG A 73 30.59 7.71 36.64
CA ARG A 73 30.97 8.91 37.41
C ARG A 73 31.49 10.08 36.58
N THR A 74 31.66 9.93 35.27
CA THR A 74 32.17 11.00 34.40
C THR A 74 31.14 11.35 33.33
N ARG A 75 31.13 12.62 32.90
CA ARG A 75 30.24 13.06 31.81
C ARG A 75 30.53 12.36 30.49
N GLY A 76 31.80 12.01 30.22
CA GLY A 76 32.18 11.27 29.03
C GLY A 76 31.61 9.85 29.00
N ALA A 77 31.71 9.11 30.12
CA ALA A 77 31.08 7.78 30.21
C ALA A 77 29.55 7.85 30.20
N LEU A 78 28.96 8.94 30.72
CA LEU A 78 27.51 9.16 30.62
C LEU A 78 27.08 9.41 29.17
N ALA A 79 27.85 10.20 28.41
CA ALA A 79 27.64 10.39 26.99
C ALA A 79 27.79 9.07 26.22
N ALA A 80 28.77 8.24 26.59
CA ALA A 80 28.92 6.91 26.02
C ALA A 80 27.69 6.01 26.26
N CYS A 81 27.04 6.08 27.43
CA CYS A 81 25.78 5.39 27.66
C CYS A 81 24.65 5.89 26.74
N HIS A 82 24.54 7.20 26.49
CA HIS A 82 23.54 7.75 25.58
C HIS A 82 23.80 7.32 24.13
N VAL A 83 25.05 7.38 23.70
CA VAL A 83 25.46 6.93 22.36
C VAL A 83 25.24 5.43 22.21
N ALA A 84 25.58 4.62 23.20
CA ALA A 84 25.37 3.17 23.15
C ALA A 84 23.88 2.82 23.02
N VAL A 85 23.01 3.45 23.80
CA VAL A 85 21.55 3.25 23.68
C VAL A 85 21.06 3.65 22.28
N GLY A 86 21.45 4.82 21.79
CA GLY A 86 21.05 5.29 20.45
C GLY A 86 21.57 4.40 19.32
N LEU A 87 22.79 3.88 19.42
CA LEU A 87 23.37 2.96 18.44
C LEU A 87 22.67 1.61 18.43
N VAL A 88 22.42 1.03 19.61
CA VAL A 88 21.67 -0.24 19.71
C VAL A 88 20.27 -0.06 19.16
N PHE A 89 19.56 1.00 19.57
CA PHE A 89 18.23 1.33 19.07
C PHE A 89 18.20 1.52 17.54
N ALA A 90 19.11 2.34 16.99
CA ALA A 90 19.17 2.53 15.55
C ALA A 90 19.51 1.23 14.80
N ALA A 91 20.38 0.38 15.35
CA ALA A 91 20.76 -0.88 14.73
C ALA A 91 19.58 -1.87 14.67
N ILE A 92 18.79 -1.98 15.75
CA ILE A 92 17.62 -2.88 15.77
C ILE A 92 16.47 -2.35 14.90
N GLN A 93 16.33 -1.03 14.73
CA GLN A 93 15.31 -0.46 13.83
C GLN A 93 15.70 -0.52 12.34
N LEU A 94 16.99 -0.47 12.01
CA LEU A 94 17.48 -0.43 10.62
C LEU A 94 17.89 -1.80 10.06
N SER A 95 18.13 -2.80 10.90
CA SER A 95 18.66 -4.09 10.47
C SER A 95 17.91 -5.26 11.10
N PRO A 96 17.17 -6.04 10.29
CA PRO A 96 16.54 -7.29 10.75
C PRO A 96 17.54 -8.29 11.36
N ALA A 97 18.78 -8.31 10.85
CA ALA A 97 19.83 -9.15 11.41
C ALA A 97 20.23 -8.71 12.83
N CYS A 98 20.33 -7.40 13.09
CA CYS A 98 20.61 -6.89 14.43
C CYS A 98 19.44 -7.09 15.38
N ALA A 99 18.20 -6.90 14.91
CA ALA A 99 16.98 -7.19 15.67
C ALA A 99 16.92 -8.67 16.07
N GLY A 100 17.15 -9.59 15.13
CA GLY A 100 17.18 -11.03 15.39
C GLY A 100 18.28 -11.45 16.36
N LEU A 101 19.50 -10.89 16.24
CA LEU A 101 20.58 -11.15 17.20
C LEU A 101 20.24 -10.65 18.61
N TRP A 102 19.61 -9.49 18.71
CA TRP A 102 19.21 -8.92 19.99
C TRP A 102 18.06 -9.71 20.64
N SER A 103 17.04 -10.09 19.87
CA SER A 103 15.98 -11.00 20.31
C SER A 103 16.54 -12.35 20.78
N GLY A 104 17.50 -12.93 20.05
CA GLY A 104 18.18 -14.17 20.45
C GLY A 104 18.96 -14.03 21.76
N LEU A 105 19.66 -12.90 21.96
CA LEU A 105 20.37 -12.61 23.20
C LEU A 105 19.42 -12.51 24.40
N MET A 106 18.26 -11.88 24.23
CA MET A 106 17.25 -11.75 25.29
C MET A 106 16.54 -13.07 25.57
N GLY A 107 16.33 -13.89 24.54
CA GLY A 107 15.87 -15.27 24.69
C GLY A 107 16.78 -16.12 25.59
N LEU A 108 18.11 -15.95 25.51
CA LEU A 108 19.06 -16.62 26.41
C LEU A 108 18.94 -16.19 27.88
N VAL A 109 18.36 -15.01 28.15
CA VAL A 109 18.14 -14.46 29.50
C VAL A 109 16.72 -14.80 30.01
N GLY A 110 15.94 -15.57 29.24
CA GLY A 110 14.60 -16.03 29.61
C GLY A 110 13.46 -15.11 29.18
N PHE A 111 13.72 -14.14 28.29
CA PHE A 111 12.71 -13.21 27.77
C PHE A 111 12.71 -13.22 26.24
N PRO A 112 12.06 -14.21 25.59
CA PRO A 112 11.98 -14.28 24.14
C PRO A 112 10.96 -13.26 23.60
N TRP A 113 11.42 -12.07 23.21
CA TRP A 113 10.59 -11.11 22.48
C TRP A 113 11.02 -10.96 21.02
N VAL A 114 10.08 -10.59 20.15
CA VAL A 114 10.35 -10.28 18.74
C VAL A 114 10.46 -8.76 18.59
N ILE A 115 11.52 -8.28 17.95
CA ILE A 115 11.69 -6.87 17.60
C ILE A 115 11.34 -6.68 16.12
N THR A 116 10.35 -5.83 15.86
CA THR A 116 9.98 -5.40 14.51
C THR A 116 10.84 -4.22 14.08
N CYS A 117 11.42 -4.29 12.88
CA CYS A 117 12.20 -3.18 12.33
C CYS A 117 11.27 -2.13 11.71
N ASP A 118 11.21 -0.94 12.31
CA ASP A 118 10.52 0.23 11.73
C ASP A 118 11.49 1.43 11.70
N PRO A 119 11.98 1.82 10.50
CA PRO A 119 12.85 2.99 10.35
C PRO A 119 12.22 4.31 10.81
N THR A 120 10.89 4.40 10.87
CA THR A 120 10.20 5.61 11.34
C THR A 120 10.35 5.84 12.84
N ASP A 121 10.76 4.83 13.61
CA ASP A 121 11.02 4.96 15.05
C ASP A 121 12.34 5.68 15.33
N LEU A 122 13.20 5.88 14.32
CA LEU A 122 14.37 6.75 14.44
C LEU A 122 14.00 8.20 14.77
N LEU A 123 12.73 8.60 14.57
CA LEU A 123 12.19 9.86 15.06
C LEU A 123 12.25 9.99 16.60
N ALA A 124 12.49 8.90 17.34
CA ALA A 124 12.73 8.91 18.78
C ALA A 124 14.15 9.38 19.16
N LEU A 125 15.15 9.26 18.28
CA LEU A 125 16.55 9.58 18.59
C LEU A 125 16.78 11.03 19.10
N PRO A 126 16.10 12.08 18.59
CA PRO A 126 16.19 13.42 19.16
C PRO A 126 15.87 13.48 20.66
N LEU A 127 15.05 12.56 21.19
CA LEU A 127 14.71 12.51 22.61
C LEU A 127 15.89 12.06 23.49
N LEU A 128 16.94 11.44 22.95
CA LEU A 128 18.20 11.25 23.69
C LEU A 128 18.87 12.59 24.00
N GLY A 129 18.77 13.56 23.08
CA GLY A 129 19.21 14.94 23.31
C GLY A 129 18.37 15.62 24.39
N LEU A 130 17.06 15.39 24.37
CA LEU A 130 16.14 15.89 25.41
C LEU A 130 16.42 15.26 26.79
N SER A 131 16.66 13.94 26.83
CA SER A 131 17.07 13.21 28.04
C SER A 131 18.31 13.83 28.67
N TRP A 132 19.32 14.13 27.85
CA TRP A 132 20.53 14.81 28.32
C TRP A 132 20.23 16.19 28.92
N GLN A 133 19.39 16.99 28.26
CA GLN A 133 19.04 18.34 28.74
C GLN A 133 18.24 18.31 30.05
N LEU A 134 17.26 17.42 30.15
CA LEU A 134 16.35 17.35 31.29
C LEU A 134 16.97 16.66 32.51
N LEU A 135 17.79 15.61 32.31
CA LEU A 135 18.17 14.70 33.40
C LEU A 135 19.58 14.94 33.94
N VAL A 136 20.53 15.36 33.10
CA VAL A 136 21.92 15.62 33.52
C VAL A 136 22.02 16.71 34.60
N PRO A 137 21.24 17.80 34.60
CA PRO A 137 21.26 18.79 35.68
C PRO A 137 20.92 18.21 37.05
N HIS A 138 20.20 17.09 37.13
CA HIS A 138 19.85 16.41 38.38
C HIS A 138 20.95 15.49 38.91
N MET A 139 22.02 15.26 38.14
CA MET A 139 23.14 14.37 38.49
C MET A 139 24.30 15.08 39.19
N ASP A 140 24.12 16.37 39.54
CA ASP A 140 25.15 17.20 40.17
C ASP A 140 25.59 16.62 41.53
N PRO A 141 26.89 16.31 41.74
CA PRO A 141 27.42 15.77 42.97
C PRO A 141 27.36 16.74 44.15
N GLU A 142 27.33 18.06 43.91
CA GLU A 142 27.35 19.10 44.96
C GLU A 142 26.03 19.19 45.74
N ARG A 143 24.96 18.56 45.24
CA ARG A 143 23.68 18.43 45.96
C ARG A 143 23.81 17.51 47.18
N SER A 144 22.95 17.73 48.18
CA SER A 144 22.91 16.96 49.43
C SER A 144 22.92 15.43 49.20
N PRO A 145 23.61 14.65 50.04
CA PRO A 145 23.66 13.19 49.90
C PRO A 145 22.25 12.59 50.01
N LEU A 146 21.99 11.52 49.25
CA LEU A 146 20.72 10.82 49.29
C LEU A 146 20.50 10.21 50.69
N ARG A 147 19.33 10.49 51.26
CA ARG A 147 18.86 9.90 52.53
C ARG A 147 18.71 8.37 52.36
N PRO A 148 18.76 7.57 53.44
CA PRO A 148 18.61 6.11 53.36
C PRO A 148 17.37 5.66 52.58
N LEU A 149 16.22 6.29 52.83
CA LEU A 149 14.96 6.03 52.11
C LEU A 149 15.08 6.29 50.60
N GLN A 150 15.80 7.35 50.19
CA GLN A 150 16.01 7.67 48.78
C GLN A 150 16.95 6.66 48.09
N ARG A 151 17.87 6.02 48.82
CA ARG A 151 18.73 4.96 48.26
C ARG A 151 17.92 3.70 47.99
N SER A 152 17.02 3.34 48.91
CA SER A 152 16.07 2.25 48.69
C SER A 152 15.12 2.57 47.53
N ALA A 153 14.64 3.81 47.42
CA ALA A 153 13.83 4.25 46.29
C ALA A 153 14.58 4.14 44.96
N VAL A 154 15.84 4.58 44.89
CA VAL A 154 16.66 4.43 43.67
C VAL A 154 16.86 2.97 43.30
N ALA A 155 17.12 2.09 44.28
CA ALA A 155 17.24 0.66 44.01
C ALA A 155 15.92 0.08 43.48
N GLY A 156 14.78 0.46 44.08
CA GLY A 156 13.46 0.09 43.59
C GLY A 156 13.16 0.61 42.19
N LEU A 157 13.54 1.86 41.88
CA LEU A 157 13.37 2.45 40.55
C LEU A 157 14.32 1.85 39.51
N CYS A 158 15.52 1.41 39.89
CA CYS A 158 16.37 0.64 38.99
C CYS A 158 15.75 -0.73 38.66
N ALA A 159 15.18 -1.41 39.67
CA ALA A 159 14.49 -2.68 39.46
C ALA A 159 13.23 -2.51 38.60
N LEU A 160 12.40 -1.51 38.92
CA LEU A 160 11.21 -1.17 38.14
C LEU A 160 11.55 -0.71 36.72
N GLY A 161 12.60 0.09 36.55
CA GLY A 161 13.06 0.53 35.23
C GLY A 161 13.63 -0.61 34.39
N LEU A 162 14.31 -1.58 35.01
CA LEU A 162 14.76 -2.80 34.33
C LEU A 162 13.55 -3.65 33.92
N TRP A 163 12.62 -3.86 34.84
CA TRP A 163 11.39 -4.61 34.59
C TRP A 163 10.53 -3.96 33.50
N SER A 164 10.33 -2.64 33.53
CA SER A 164 9.55 -1.92 32.52
C SER A 164 10.25 -1.80 31.16
N SER A 165 11.58 -1.91 31.11
CA SER A 165 12.33 -1.94 29.84
C SER A 165 12.31 -3.33 29.20
N VAL A 166 11.78 -4.33 29.93
CA VAL A 166 11.39 -5.61 29.39
C VAL A 166 9.91 -5.46 29.01
N ALA A 167 9.66 -5.00 27.78
CA ALA A 167 8.30 -4.95 27.29
C ALA A 167 7.79 -6.38 27.13
N THR A 168 6.89 -6.80 28.03
CA THR A 168 6.06 -7.99 27.85
C THR A 168 4.88 -7.57 26.99
N THR A 169 5.05 -7.54 25.67
CA THR A 169 3.90 -7.97 24.88
C THR A 169 3.78 -9.47 25.14
N GLU A 170 2.78 -9.85 25.93
CA GLU A 170 2.13 -11.14 25.74
C GLU A 170 1.89 -11.24 24.23
N GLY A 171 2.64 -12.09 23.53
CA GLY A 171 2.03 -12.76 22.40
C GLY A 171 1.09 -13.74 23.06
N ASP A 172 -0.18 -13.35 23.20
CA ASP A 172 -1.31 -14.12 23.75
C ASP A 172 -0.98 -15.25 24.75
N GLY A 173 -0.08 -14.99 25.70
CA GLY A 173 0.20 -15.86 26.82
C GLY A 173 -0.82 -15.57 27.91
N TRP A 174 -2.00 -16.19 27.80
CA TRP A 174 -3.01 -16.16 28.87
C TRP A 174 -2.48 -16.91 30.09
N ASP A 175 -2.04 -16.17 31.12
CA ASP A 175 -1.70 -16.72 32.44
C ASP A 175 -2.96 -17.26 33.15
N ASP A 176 -3.07 -18.58 33.17
CA ASP A 176 -3.20 -19.42 34.38
C ASP A 176 -3.90 -18.80 35.62
N GLU A 177 -5.24 -18.87 35.64
CA GLU A 177 -5.96 -19.13 36.89
C GLU A 177 -6.56 -20.54 36.86
N GLY A 178 -5.80 -21.49 37.41
CA GLY A 178 -6.33 -22.71 38.00
C GLY A 178 -6.20 -23.96 37.14
N ASP A 179 -5.31 -24.83 37.62
CA ASP A 179 -5.36 -26.29 37.58
C ASP A 179 -5.25 -27.08 36.26
N GLY A 180 -4.04 -27.11 35.68
CA GLY A 180 -3.48 -28.39 35.23
C GLY A 180 -2.43 -28.36 34.13
N GLY A 181 -1.26 -28.92 34.41
CA GLY A 181 -0.39 -29.55 33.40
C GLY A 181 0.44 -28.60 32.52
N TRP A 182 1.76 -28.56 32.77
CA TRP A 182 2.70 -28.19 31.72
C TRP A 182 2.75 -29.32 30.70
N ASP A 183 1.85 -29.26 29.73
CA ASP A 183 1.88 -30.07 28.52
C ASP A 183 2.77 -29.30 27.56
N GLY A 184 3.79 -29.92 26.96
CA GLY A 184 4.68 -29.26 26.00
C GLY A 184 4.02 -28.92 24.65
N ASN A 185 2.89 -28.21 24.66
CA ASN A 185 2.10 -27.83 23.50
C ASN A 185 2.20 -26.32 23.24
N PHE A 186 2.47 -25.94 21.98
CA PHE A 186 2.42 -24.55 21.53
C PHE A 186 0.99 -23.99 21.59
N GLU A 187 0.88 -22.67 21.76
CA GLU A 187 -0.38 -21.93 21.74
C GLU A 187 -1.12 -22.12 20.42
N ASN A 188 -2.45 -22.20 20.52
CA ASN A 188 -3.30 -22.32 19.34
C ASN A 188 -3.10 -21.12 18.41
N VAL A 189 -3.17 -21.35 17.10
CA VAL A 189 -3.01 -20.31 16.09
C VAL A 189 -4.33 -19.98 15.43
N TYR A 190 -4.59 -18.71 15.18
CA TYR A 190 -5.79 -18.26 14.50
C TYR A 190 -5.53 -18.05 13.01
N GLY A 191 -6.45 -18.49 12.15
CA GLY A 191 -6.33 -18.27 10.72
C GLY A 191 -7.43 -18.95 9.92
N HIS A 192 -7.43 -18.73 8.61
CA HIS A 192 -8.28 -19.47 7.67
C HIS A 192 -7.70 -20.85 7.39
N VAL A 193 -6.38 -20.88 7.22
CA VAL A 193 -5.53 -22.06 7.05
C VAL A 193 -4.33 -21.92 7.97
N TYR A 194 -3.57 -22.99 8.15
CA TYR A 194 -2.34 -22.95 8.94
C TYR A 194 -1.20 -23.68 8.23
N LEU A 195 0.03 -23.19 8.42
CA LEU A 195 1.24 -23.86 7.97
C LEU A 195 1.84 -24.64 9.13
N ASN A 196 2.23 -25.87 8.88
CA ASN A 196 2.91 -26.73 9.84
C ASN A 196 4.37 -26.95 9.44
N ASN A 197 5.27 -26.83 10.41
CA ASN A 197 6.61 -27.38 10.28
C ASN A 197 6.58 -28.89 10.53
N THR A 198 6.58 -29.69 9.47
CA THR A 198 6.50 -31.17 9.57
C THR A 198 7.86 -31.82 9.88
N ASN A 199 8.87 -31.01 10.21
CA ASN A 199 10.23 -31.44 10.51
C ASN A 199 10.49 -31.48 12.02
N ASP A 200 11.55 -32.21 12.40
CA ASP A 200 12.06 -32.25 13.78
C ASP A 200 13.08 -31.13 14.07
N THR A 201 13.28 -30.24 13.10
CA THR A 201 14.16 -29.06 13.18
C THR A 201 13.39 -27.79 12.92
N GLN A 202 13.93 -26.65 13.32
CA GLN A 202 13.33 -25.35 13.06
C GLN A 202 13.24 -25.06 11.55
N LEU A 203 12.16 -24.39 11.14
CA LEU A 203 11.88 -24.00 9.77
C LEU A 203 11.80 -22.47 9.67
N ALA A 204 12.51 -21.89 8.72
CA ALA A 204 12.40 -20.47 8.39
C ALA A 204 11.56 -20.30 7.11
N LEU A 205 10.48 -19.53 7.19
CA LEU A 205 9.66 -19.16 6.04
C LEU A 205 9.24 -17.69 6.13
N HIS A 206 8.73 -17.15 5.03
CA HIS A 206 8.10 -15.86 5.02
C HIS A 206 6.77 -15.89 4.29
N ILE A 207 5.83 -15.09 4.79
CA ILE A 207 4.46 -14.96 4.28
C ILE A 207 4.29 -13.51 3.84
N ARG A 208 3.80 -13.31 2.62
CA ARG A 208 3.45 -11.99 2.09
C ARG A 208 1.96 -12.00 1.78
N TYR A 209 1.19 -11.21 2.51
CA TYR A 209 -0.25 -11.08 2.26
C TYR A 209 -0.52 -10.20 1.04
N ARG A 210 -1.67 -10.41 0.38
CA ARG A 210 -2.13 -9.52 -0.69
C ARG A 210 -2.17 -8.06 -0.18
N ARG A 211 -1.69 -7.13 -0.99
CA ARG A 211 -1.75 -5.70 -0.65
C ARG A 211 -3.20 -5.22 -0.66
N GLY A 212 -3.57 -4.37 0.31
CA GLY A 212 -4.93 -3.82 0.40
C GLY A 212 -5.38 -2.99 -0.81
N GLY A 213 -4.45 -2.47 -1.62
CA GLY A 213 -4.75 -1.76 -2.87
C GLY A 213 -5.09 -2.67 -4.07
N VAL A 214 -4.92 -3.99 -3.92
CA VAL A 214 -5.14 -4.99 -4.98
C VAL A 214 -6.50 -5.64 -4.80
N THR A 215 -7.41 -5.43 -5.75
CA THR A 215 -8.76 -6.01 -5.75
C THR A 215 -8.82 -7.19 -6.71
N LEU A 216 -9.52 -8.26 -6.34
CA LEU A 216 -9.59 -9.53 -7.09
C LEU A 216 -11.02 -9.82 -7.57
N ASP A 217 -11.17 -10.18 -8.83
CA ASP A 217 -12.33 -10.95 -9.30
C ASP A 217 -12.09 -12.41 -8.92
N CYS A 218 -12.82 -12.88 -7.91
CA CYS A 218 -12.62 -14.22 -7.35
C CYS A 218 -12.88 -15.34 -8.35
N ASP A 219 -13.90 -15.19 -9.21
CA ASP A 219 -14.25 -16.20 -10.22
C ASP A 219 -13.18 -16.28 -11.32
N ALA A 220 -12.61 -15.14 -11.71
CA ALA A 220 -11.53 -15.09 -12.68
C ALA A 220 -10.21 -15.61 -12.09
N VAL A 221 -9.85 -15.16 -10.88
CA VAL A 221 -8.60 -15.53 -10.22
C VAL A 221 -8.59 -17.02 -9.85
N ALA A 222 -9.71 -17.59 -9.39
CA ALA A 222 -9.82 -19.00 -9.03
C ALA A 222 -9.48 -19.97 -10.17
N GLN A 223 -9.61 -19.54 -11.43
CA GLN A 223 -9.25 -20.36 -12.58
C GLN A 223 -7.74 -20.55 -12.71
N ASP A 224 -6.94 -19.57 -12.30
CA ASP A 224 -5.48 -19.60 -12.43
C ASP A 224 -4.75 -18.62 -11.48
N PRO A 225 -4.79 -18.85 -10.15
CA PRO A 225 -4.18 -17.92 -9.19
C PRO A 225 -2.67 -17.79 -9.38
N GLY A 226 -2.00 -18.90 -9.71
CA GLY A 226 -0.56 -18.98 -9.94
C GLY A 226 -0.06 -18.04 -11.04
N ARG A 227 -0.90 -17.74 -12.04
CA ARG A 227 -0.55 -16.81 -13.12
C ARG A 227 -1.03 -15.39 -12.85
N LEU A 228 -2.26 -15.23 -12.34
CA LEU A 228 -2.89 -13.92 -12.21
C LEU A 228 -2.34 -13.11 -11.04
N LEU A 229 -1.88 -13.78 -9.98
CA LEU A 229 -1.31 -13.13 -8.81
C LEU A 229 0.21 -13.09 -8.92
N THR A 230 0.73 -12.03 -9.53
CA THR A 230 2.17 -11.82 -9.61
C THR A 230 2.76 -11.45 -8.25
N ALA A 231 4.09 -11.48 -8.13
CA ALA A 231 4.77 -11.06 -6.90
C ALA A 231 4.48 -9.60 -6.50
N ALA A 232 4.02 -8.75 -7.44
CA ALA A 232 3.58 -7.39 -7.17
C ALA A 232 2.25 -7.33 -6.42
N ALA A 233 1.41 -8.38 -6.46
CA ALA A 233 0.14 -8.41 -5.74
C ALA A 233 0.31 -8.45 -4.21
N PHE A 234 1.49 -8.85 -3.74
CA PHE A 234 1.77 -9.15 -2.34
C PHE A 234 2.65 -8.08 -1.68
N GLY A 235 2.40 -7.81 -0.40
CA GLY A 235 3.06 -6.79 0.39
C GLY A 235 4.43 -7.20 0.90
N GLU A 236 4.81 -6.58 2.02
CA GLU A 236 6.02 -6.89 2.76
C GLU A 236 5.98 -8.31 3.31
N ALA A 237 7.16 -8.89 3.52
CA ALA A 237 7.33 -10.26 3.99
C ALA A 237 7.38 -10.33 5.52
N GLU A 238 6.42 -11.03 6.10
CA GLU A 238 6.45 -11.45 7.50
C GLU A 238 7.31 -12.70 7.64
N HIS A 239 8.35 -12.64 8.46
CA HIS A 239 9.32 -13.72 8.61
C HIS A 239 8.97 -14.55 9.85
N TRP A 240 8.86 -15.86 9.64
CA TRP A 240 8.50 -16.83 10.66
C TRP A 240 9.62 -17.84 10.88
N LEU A 241 9.94 -18.07 12.14
CA LEU A 241 10.89 -19.08 12.60
C LEU A 241 10.14 -20.15 13.38
N LEU A 242 9.58 -21.12 12.68
CA LEU A 242 8.70 -22.15 13.25
C LEU A 242 9.53 -23.25 13.93
N PRO A 243 9.38 -23.46 15.24
CA PRO A 243 9.93 -24.63 15.92
C PRO A 243 9.47 -25.94 15.27
N ALA A 244 10.16 -27.04 15.59
CA ALA A 244 9.75 -28.37 15.15
C ALA A 244 8.28 -28.63 15.51
N ARG A 245 7.50 -29.14 14.55
CA ARG A 245 6.07 -29.52 14.73
C ARG A 245 5.09 -28.36 14.99
N ALA A 246 5.56 -27.11 15.07
CA ALA A 246 4.72 -25.95 15.35
C ALA A 246 3.93 -25.49 14.11
N ASN A 247 2.80 -24.84 14.38
CA ASN A 247 1.92 -24.23 13.39
C ASN A 247 2.03 -22.70 13.40
N VAL A 248 1.68 -22.09 12.27
CA VAL A 248 1.37 -20.66 12.16
C VAL A 248 0.09 -20.49 11.36
N GLY A 249 -0.79 -19.61 11.83
CA GLY A 249 -2.02 -19.28 11.12
C GLY A 249 -1.77 -18.35 9.95
N VAL A 250 -2.57 -18.49 8.90
CA VAL A 250 -2.58 -17.57 7.74
C VAL A 250 -3.97 -16.96 7.66
N GLU A 251 -4.01 -15.64 7.84
CA GLU A 251 -5.23 -14.84 7.81
C GLU A 251 -5.44 -14.27 6.40
N LEU A 252 -6.64 -14.47 5.86
CA LEU A 252 -6.98 -14.26 4.46
C LEU A 252 -8.37 -13.61 4.45
N ASP A 253 -8.45 -12.35 4.90
CA ASP A 253 -9.70 -11.64 5.21
C ASP A 253 -10.32 -10.88 4.02
N GLY A 254 -9.85 -11.15 2.80
CA GLY A 254 -10.31 -10.51 1.59
C GLY A 254 -11.80 -10.68 1.32
N PRO A 255 -12.47 -9.67 0.74
CA PRO A 255 -13.88 -9.79 0.41
C PRO A 255 -14.07 -10.82 -0.72
N GLY A 256 -14.79 -11.91 -0.44
CA GLY A 256 -15.08 -12.96 -1.41
C GLY A 256 -13.94 -13.97 -1.59
N CYS A 257 -12.70 -13.51 -1.75
CA CYS A 257 -11.51 -14.35 -1.81
C CYS A 257 -10.26 -13.58 -1.35
N ASP A 258 -9.20 -14.31 -1.00
CA ASP A 258 -7.90 -13.71 -0.70
C ASP A 258 -6.74 -14.66 -1.01
N ALA A 259 -5.52 -14.11 -0.96
CA ALA A 259 -4.31 -14.84 -1.23
C ALA A 259 -3.11 -14.41 -0.38
N ALA A 260 -2.20 -15.35 -0.16
CA ALA A 260 -0.89 -15.11 0.42
C ALA A 260 0.20 -15.80 -0.40
N TRP A 261 1.36 -15.16 -0.52
CA TRP A 261 2.55 -15.74 -1.11
C TRP A 261 3.46 -16.26 0.00
N ILE A 262 3.83 -17.53 -0.08
CA ILE A 262 4.70 -18.17 0.91
C ILE A 262 5.96 -18.68 0.23
N ALA A 263 7.10 -18.38 0.82
CA ALA A 263 8.39 -18.91 0.39
C ALA A 263 9.38 -18.96 1.56
N GLY A 264 10.59 -19.45 1.33
CA GLY A 264 11.62 -19.52 2.36
C GLY A 264 12.93 -20.03 1.79
N GLU A 265 13.92 -20.20 2.65
CA GLU A 265 15.20 -20.77 2.23
C GLU A 265 14.99 -22.24 1.83
N SER A 266 15.30 -22.57 0.57
CA SER A 266 15.10 -23.91 0.00
C SER A 266 13.64 -24.40 -0.01
N ILE A 267 12.67 -23.49 0.12
CA ILE A 267 11.24 -23.73 -0.05
C ILE A 267 10.81 -23.05 -1.35
N ASP A 268 10.30 -23.82 -2.31
CA ASP A 268 9.79 -23.25 -3.55
C ASP A 268 8.53 -22.42 -3.28
N PRO A 269 8.42 -21.22 -3.90
CA PRO A 269 7.34 -20.29 -3.61
C PRO A 269 5.99 -20.88 -4.03
N VAL A 270 4.98 -20.63 -3.21
CA VAL A 270 3.59 -21.00 -3.48
C VAL A 270 2.67 -19.82 -3.23
N ILE A 271 1.57 -19.77 -3.96
CA ILE A 271 0.44 -18.88 -3.71
C ILE A 271 -0.63 -19.71 -3.04
N LEU A 272 -1.02 -19.33 -1.84
CA LEU A 272 -2.28 -19.78 -1.26
C LEU A 272 -3.37 -18.86 -1.77
N PHE A 273 -4.44 -19.45 -2.30
CA PHE A 273 -5.63 -18.73 -2.71
C PHE A 273 -6.84 -19.46 -2.14
N ILE A 274 -7.70 -18.72 -1.44
CA ILE A 274 -8.97 -19.22 -0.93
C ILE A 274 -10.12 -18.40 -1.50
N ASP A 275 -11.18 -19.10 -1.87
CA ASP A 275 -12.48 -18.52 -2.21
C ASP A 275 -13.46 -18.81 -1.06
N HIS A 276 -14.06 -17.75 -0.52
CA HIS A 276 -15.00 -17.82 0.60
C HIS A 276 -16.42 -18.20 0.15
N GLY A 277 -16.72 -18.28 -1.16
CA GLY A 277 -18.06 -18.53 -1.70
C GLY A 277 -18.75 -19.81 -1.19
N ALA A 278 -17.99 -20.82 -0.75
CA ALA A 278 -18.51 -22.06 -0.19
C ALA A 278 -18.44 -22.15 1.36
N ASN A 279 -18.02 -21.08 2.06
CA ASN A 279 -17.72 -21.11 3.50
C ASN A 279 -16.80 -22.29 3.90
N LYS A 280 -15.92 -22.72 3.00
CA LYS A 280 -15.04 -23.87 3.22
C LYS A 280 -13.89 -23.53 4.18
N TYR A 281 -13.33 -22.33 4.04
CA TYR A 281 -12.23 -21.82 4.85
C TYR A 281 -12.75 -20.69 5.72
N ILE A 282 -13.27 -21.03 6.90
CA ILE A 282 -13.74 -20.06 7.91
C ILE A 282 -12.63 -19.88 8.93
N PRO A 283 -12.32 -18.64 9.34
CA PRO A 283 -11.25 -18.42 10.29
C PRO A 283 -11.59 -19.00 11.66
N ARG A 284 -10.65 -19.73 12.25
CA ARG A 284 -10.81 -20.41 13.53
C ARG A 284 -9.46 -20.65 14.20
N TRP A 285 -9.51 -21.07 15.44
CA TRP A 285 -8.35 -21.52 16.19
C TRP A 285 -7.98 -22.96 15.80
N TYR A 286 -6.71 -23.16 15.49
CA TYR A 286 -6.07 -24.45 15.24
C TYR A 286 -5.09 -24.78 16.37
N PRO A 287 -4.82 -26.06 16.63
CA PRO A 287 -3.74 -26.45 17.55
C PRO A 287 -2.43 -25.75 17.19
N GLY A 288 -1.67 -25.31 18.20
CA GLY A 288 -0.35 -24.71 17.98
C GLY A 288 0.71 -25.66 17.44
N GLN A 289 0.44 -26.96 17.56
CA GLN A 289 1.28 -28.01 17.02
C GLN A 289 0.46 -29.23 16.64
N ILE A 290 1.04 -30.03 15.75
CA ILE A 290 0.57 -31.37 15.44
C ILE A 290 1.73 -32.35 15.60
N GLY A 291 1.48 -33.50 16.22
CA GLY A 291 2.52 -34.48 16.54
C GLY A 291 2.96 -35.29 15.33
N THR A 292 2.05 -35.53 14.38
CA THR A 292 2.29 -36.36 13.19
C THR A 292 1.68 -35.74 11.94
N GLN A 293 2.19 -36.12 10.77
CA GLN A 293 1.64 -35.67 9.48
C GLN A 293 0.17 -36.11 9.28
N ASP A 294 -0.24 -37.23 9.87
CA ASP A 294 -1.61 -37.76 9.77
C ASP A 294 -2.64 -36.89 10.52
N GLU A 295 -2.18 -36.00 11.41
CA GLU A 295 -3.00 -35.01 12.10
C GLU A 295 -3.20 -33.72 11.30
N LEU A 296 -2.56 -33.59 10.12
CA LEU A 296 -2.75 -32.44 9.24
C LEU A 296 -4.16 -32.49 8.65
N HIS A 297 -5.02 -31.57 9.11
CA HIS A 297 -6.38 -31.42 8.61
C HIS A 297 -6.40 -30.83 7.19
N THR A 298 -7.57 -30.78 6.57
CA THR A 298 -7.79 -30.24 5.22
C THR A 298 -7.32 -28.79 5.04
N GLU A 299 -7.32 -28.01 6.11
CA GLU A 299 -6.95 -26.59 6.17
C GLU A 299 -5.48 -26.39 6.57
N GLY A 300 -4.76 -27.48 6.85
CA GLY A 300 -3.35 -27.46 7.20
C GLY A 300 -2.45 -27.75 5.99
N LEU A 301 -1.32 -27.03 5.89
CA LEU A 301 -0.28 -27.28 4.91
C LEU A 301 1.05 -27.55 5.61
N GLY A 302 1.62 -28.73 5.40
CA GLY A 302 2.91 -29.11 5.94
C GLY A 302 4.05 -28.73 5.02
N VAL A 303 5.18 -28.32 5.59
CA VAL A 303 6.47 -28.18 4.88
C VAL A 303 7.44 -29.21 5.43
N GLN A 304 7.94 -30.09 4.57
CA GLN A 304 8.86 -31.17 4.95
C GLN A 304 10.14 -31.11 4.12
N PHE A 305 11.28 -31.36 4.75
CA PHE A 305 12.57 -31.49 4.10
C PHE A 305 13.02 -32.95 4.10
N GLU A 306 13.36 -33.46 2.93
CA GLU A 306 14.12 -34.69 2.82
C GLU A 306 15.64 -34.39 2.79
N PRO A 307 16.49 -35.26 3.37
CA PRO A 307 17.93 -35.02 3.42
C PRO A 307 18.55 -34.80 2.03
N GLY A 308 19.03 -33.58 1.78
CA GLY A 308 19.70 -33.20 0.53
C GLY A 308 18.75 -32.77 -0.60
N GLU A 309 17.45 -32.64 -0.33
CA GLU A 309 16.45 -32.20 -1.29
C GLU A 309 15.83 -30.84 -0.91
N ARG A 310 15.04 -30.27 -1.84
CA ARG A 310 14.24 -29.06 -1.59
C ARG A 310 13.02 -29.42 -0.73
N ALA A 311 12.43 -28.42 -0.09
CA ALA A 311 11.22 -28.63 0.70
C ALA A 311 10.08 -29.18 -0.16
N GLN A 312 9.38 -30.18 0.35
CA GLN A 312 8.14 -30.70 -0.20
C GLN A 312 6.96 -30.14 0.59
N TRP A 313 5.91 -29.78 -0.14
CA TRP A 313 4.66 -29.31 0.45
C TRP A 313 3.67 -30.46 0.61
N ILE A 314 3.05 -30.58 1.78
CA ILE A 314 2.08 -31.62 2.13
C ILE A 314 0.71 -30.96 2.34
N GLY A 315 -0.33 -31.49 1.70
CA GLY A 315 -1.70 -30.99 1.86
C GLY A 315 -1.96 -29.66 1.14
N GLY A 316 -3.21 -29.20 1.23
CA GLY A 316 -3.67 -27.95 0.60
C GLY A 316 -3.64 -27.96 -0.94
N ASP A 317 -3.72 -29.13 -1.58
CA ASP A 317 -3.58 -29.26 -3.04
C ASP A 317 -4.64 -28.46 -3.84
N ASP A 318 -5.78 -28.15 -3.23
CA ASP A 318 -6.86 -27.37 -3.84
C ASP A 318 -6.74 -25.86 -3.65
N ILE A 319 -5.84 -25.41 -2.77
CA ILE A 319 -5.61 -23.99 -2.45
C ILE A 319 -4.18 -23.52 -2.70
N ARG A 320 -3.26 -24.44 -3.03
CA ARG A 320 -1.83 -24.18 -3.23
C ARG A 320 -1.49 -24.18 -4.71
N PHE A 321 -1.05 -23.03 -5.21
CA PHE A 321 -0.74 -22.79 -6.61
C PHE A 321 0.73 -22.43 -6.80
N THR A 322 1.34 -22.89 -7.89
CA THR A 322 2.72 -22.54 -8.24
C THR A 322 2.73 -21.20 -8.98
N PRO A 323 3.51 -20.19 -8.52
CA PRO A 323 3.65 -18.93 -9.21
C PRO A 323 4.27 -19.12 -10.59
N ARG A 324 3.72 -18.39 -11.57
CA ARG A 324 4.21 -18.36 -12.95
C ARG A 324 4.61 -16.95 -13.34
N THR A 325 5.71 -16.84 -14.06
CA THR A 325 6.31 -15.55 -14.46
C THR A 325 6.41 -15.41 -15.98
N ASP A 326 6.11 -16.47 -16.72
CA ASP A 326 6.01 -16.45 -18.18
C ASP A 326 4.80 -15.62 -18.61
N ALA A 327 5.01 -14.71 -19.57
CA ALA A 327 3.90 -14.03 -20.22
C ALA A 327 3.07 -15.05 -21.04
N PRO A 328 1.74 -15.06 -20.94
CA PRO A 328 0.93 -15.97 -21.71
C PRO A 328 1.02 -15.64 -23.20
N GLU A 329 1.16 -16.66 -24.04
CA GLU A 329 1.08 -16.48 -25.49
C GLU A 329 -0.32 -15.98 -25.87
N GLN A 330 -0.38 -14.85 -26.58
CA GLN A 330 -1.63 -14.27 -27.06
C GLN A 330 -1.95 -14.82 -28.45
N PRO A 331 -3.09 -15.50 -28.64
CA PRO A 331 -3.58 -15.81 -29.97
C PRO A 331 -3.81 -14.52 -30.76
N ALA A 332 -3.56 -14.52 -32.08
CA ALA A 332 -3.80 -13.35 -32.93
C ALA A 332 -5.24 -12.80 -32.85
N SER A 333 -6.23 -13.63 -32.49
CA SER A 333 -7.62 -13.20 -32.27
C SER A 333 -7.84 -12.43 -30.96
N CYS A 334 -6.88 -12.47 -30.04
CA CYS A 334 -6.89 -11.85 -28.71
C CYS A 334 -5.92 -10.67 -28.61
N GLU A 335 -5.12 -10.43 -29.65
CA GLU A 335 -4.28 -9.25 -29.74
C GLU A 335 -5.16 -8.01 -29.82
N ALA A 336 -4.78 -7.00 -29.03
CA ALA A 336 -5.40 -5.68 -29.09
C ALA A 336 -5.28 -5.12 -30.52
N PRO A 337 -6.35 -4.53 -31.09
CA PRO A 337 -6.26 -3.88 -32.40
C PRO A 337 -5.18 -2.81 -32.42
N ALA A 338 -4.43 -2.69 -33.52
CA ALA A 338 -3.37 -1.69 -33.66
C ALA A 338 -3.88 -0.23 -33.63
N THR A 339 -5.19 -0.04 -33.80
CA THR A 339 -5.89 1.26 -33.72
C THR A 339 -6.31 1.63 -32.30
N GLU A 340 -6.12 0.73 -31.33
CA GLU A 340 -6.44 0.98 -29.93
C GLU A 340 -5.42 1.95 -29.32
N SER A 341 -5.92 2.95 -28.59
CA SER A 341 -5.08 3.94 -27.92
C SER A 341 -5.77 4.45 -26.66
N ARG A 342 -5.00 4.83 -25.64
CA ARG A 342 -5.55 5.43 -24.43
C ARG A 342 -5.91 6.89 -24.70
N ILE A 343 -7.02 7.32 -24.13
CA ILE A 343 -7.34 8.74 -24.08
C ILE A 343 -6.60 9.36 -22.90
N GLU A 344 -5.90 10.47 -23.14
CA GLU A 344 -5.17 11.23 -22.12
C GLU A 344 -5.12 12.70 -22.52
N TRP A 345 -4.93 13.59 -21.56
CA TRP A 345 -4.69 15.00 -21.85
C TRP A 345 -3.77 15.60 -20.79
N SER A 346 -3.15 16.74 -21.10
CA SER A 346 -2.35 17.49 -20.13
C SER A 346 -3.15 17.78 -18.87
N VAL A 347 -2.47 17.72 -17.73
CA VAL A 347 -3.09 17.87 -16.39
C VAL A 347 -3.77 19.23 -16.23
N GLU A 348 -3.13 20.29 -16.70
CA GLU A 348 -3.69 21.64 -16.70
C GLU A 348 -4.55 21.82 -17.95
N VAL A 349 -5.81 22.18 -17.73
CA VAL A 349 -6.81 22.40 -18.78
C VAL A 349 -7.00 23.91 -18.92
N PRO A 350 -7.15 24.45 -20.14
CA PRO A 350 -7.38 25.88 -20.36
C PRO A 350 -8.53 26.40 -19.47
N GLU A 351 -8.28 27.50 -18.76
CA GLU A 351 -9.29 28.11 -17.85
C GLU A 351 -10.18 29.10 -18.60
N LEU A 352 -9.67 29.66 -19.69
CA LEU A 352 -10.36 30.60 -20.56
C LEU A 352 -10.61 29.99 -21.96
N PRO A 353 -11.54 30.56 -22.74
CA PRO A 353 -11.62 30.29 -24.17
C PRO A 353 -10.25 30.43 -24.83
N ALA A 354 -9.89 29.50 -25.71
CA ALA A 354 -8.59 29.49 -26.37
C ALA A 354 -8.74 29.46 -27.89
N GLU A 355 -7.94 30.25 -28.58
CA GLU A 355 -7.74 30.16 -30.02
C GLU A 355 -6.70 29.08 -30.33
N LEU A 356 -7.02 28.18 -31.27
CA LEU A 356 -6.11 27.17 -31.79
C LEU A 356 -5.17 27.77 -32.84
N LEU A 357 -3.90 27.90 -32.50
CA LEU A 357 -2.86 28.43 -33.40
C LEU A 357 -2.19 27.33 -34.24
N SER A 358 -2.10 26.12 -33.70
CA SER A 358 -1.60 24.94 -34.41
C SER A 358 -2.26 23.66 -33.90
N VAL A 359 -2.32 22.64 -34.77
CA VAL A 359 -2.80 21.29 -34.45
C VAL A 359 -1.87 20.30 -35.15
N GLU A 360 -0.98 19.65 -34.40
CA GLU A 360 0.01 18.71 -34.93
C GLU A 360 -0.22 17.29 -34.38
N ALA A 361 -0.39 16.31 -35.26
CA ALA A 361 -0.55 14.91 -34.87
C ALA A 361 0.81 14.22 -34.65
N GLY A 362 1.02 13.69 -33.45
CA GLY A 362 2.17 12.89 -33.06
C GLY A 362 2.06 11.42 -33.51
N LEU A 363 3.21 10.73 -33.51
CA LEU A 363 3.28 9.29 -33.82
C LEU A 363 2.82 8.38 -32.67
N ASP A 364 2.65 8.96 -31.49
CA ASP A 364 2.18 8.34 -30.24
C ASP A 364 0.66 8.35 -30.09
N GLY A 365 -0.07 8.92 -31.07
CA GLY A 365 -1.53 9.08 -31.00
C GLY A 365 -1.97 10.33 -30.23
N CYS A 366 -1.04 11.23 -29.90
CA CYS A 366 -1.32 12.49 -29.23
C CYS A 366 -1.24 13.69 -30.18
N PHE A 367 -2.07 14.69 -29.94
CA PHE A 367 -2.08 15.96 -30.66
C PHE A 367 -1.37 17.01 -29.81
N GLU A 368 -0.40 17.70 -30.40
CA GLU A 368 0.16 18.94 -29.86
C GLU A 368 -0.67 20.12 -30.38
N LEU A 369 -1.29 20.86 -29.46
CA LEU A 369 -2.13 22.01 -29.74
C LEU A 369 -1.41 23.25 -29.23
N GLU A 370 -1.04 24.19 -30.11
CA GLU A 370 -0.61 25.51 -29.67
C GLU A 370 -1.85 26.37 -29.42
N LEU A 371 -2.07 26.75 -28.17
CA LEU A 371 -3.23 27.49 -27.72
C LEU A 371 -2.85 28.90 -27.30
N ARG A 372 -3.76 29.85 -27.53
CA ARG A 372 -3.72 31.18 -26.93
C ARG A 372 -5.05 31.49 -26.27
N GLU A 373 -5.06 31.60 -24.95
CA GLU A 373 -6.23 32.03 -24.20
C GLU A 373 -6.62 33.46 -24.57
N VAL A 374 -7.93 33.70 -24.68
CA VAL A 374 -8.54 34.97 -25.09
C VAL A 374 -9.73 35.32 -24.20
N ASP A 375 -10.00 36.62 -24.09
CA ASP A 375 -11.17 37.17 -23.41
C ASP A 375 -11.79 38.30 -24.23
N LEU A 376 -13.07 38.59 -23.98
CA LEU A 376 -13.80 39.69 -24.61
C LEU A 376 -13.79 40.93 -23.71
N VAL A 377 -12.92 41.88 -24.04
CA VAL A 377 -12.85 43.18 -23.36
C VAL A 377 -13.43 44.23 -24.29
N ASP A 378 -14.49 44.92 -23.86
CA ASP A 378 -15.19 45.94 -24.66
C ASP A 378 -15.65 45.44 -26.06
N GLN A 379 -16.04 44.16 -26.16
CA GLN A 379 -16.42 43.47 -27.41
C GLN A 379 -15.28 43.26 -28.41
N GLU A 380 -14.03 43.42 -28.00
CA GLU A 380 -12.85 43.05 -28.79
C GLU A 380 -12.18 41.81 -28.18
N LEU A 381 -11.75 40.89 -29.04
CA LEU A 381 -10.96 39.73 -28.63
C LEU A 381 -9.58 40.21 -28.19
N THR A 382 -9.24 39.92 -26.93
CA THR A 382 -7.97 40.28 -26.32
C THR A 382 -7.23 39.03 -25.82
N PRO A 383 -5.95 38.85 -26.18
CA PRO A 383 -5.15 37.76 -25.63
C PRO A 383 -5.01 37.84 -24.12
N ALA A 384 -5.22 36.73 -23.43
CA ALA A 384 -5.10 36.56 -21.99
C ALA A 384 -3.78 35.88 -21.58
N GLY A 385 -2.72 36.04 -22.35
CA GLY A 385 -1.43 35.42 -22.07
C GLY A 385 -0.59 35.19 -23.33
N ASP A 386 0.58 34.59 -23.15
CA ASP A 386 1.41 34.09 -24.24
C ASP A 386 0.91 32.70 -24.69
N PRO A 387 1.09 32.33 -25.97
CA PRO A 387 0.77 30.98 -26.44
C PRO A 387 1.53 29.88 -25.70
N TYR A 388 0.90 28.72 -25.55
CA TYR A 388 1.49 27.54 -24.93
C TYR A 388 1.03 26.25 -25.61
N PHE A 389 1.80 25.17 -25.43
CA PHE A 389 1.46 23.86 -25.95
C PHE A 389 0.60 23.07 -24.95
N TRP A 390 -0.45 22.46 -25.46
CA TRP A 390 -1.36 21.58 -24.74
C TRP A 390 -1.52 20.26 -25.50
N TYR A 391 -1.52 19.14 -24.79
CA TYR A 391 -1.48 17.82 -25.42
C TYR A 391 -2.78 17.06 -25.16
N VAL A 392 -3.33 16.44 -26.21
CA VAL A 392 -4.53 15.58 -26.12
C VAL A 392 -4.30 14.30 -26.92
N CYS A 393 -4.31 13.16 -26.25
CA CYS A 393 -4.26 11.83 -26.86
C CYS A 393 -5.68 11.32 -27.08
N ALA A 394 -6.03 11.09 -28.34
CA ALA A 394 -7.35 10.64 -28.76
C ALA A 394 -7.27 10.01 -30.16
N PRO A 395 -8.24 9.16 -30.55
CA PRO A 395 -8.35 8.69 -31.92
C PRO A 395 -8.39 9.88 -32.90
N PRO A 396 -7.73 9.81 -34.07
CA PRO A 396 -7.65 10.97 -34.96
C PRO A 396 -8.99 11.52 -35.43
N GLN A 397 -10.00 10.66 -35.52
CA GLN A 397 -11.36 11.03 -35.89
C GLN A 397 -12.05 11.86 -34.80
N ALA A 398 -11.58 11.80 -33.56
CA ALA A 398 -12.07 12.57 -32.42
C ALA A 398 -11.39 13.95 -32.28
N MET A 399 -10.59 14.37 -33.26
CA MET A 399 -9.97 15.70 -33.29
C MET A 399 -10.43 16.49 -34.53
N PRO A 400 -11.71 16.95 -34.56
CA PRO A 400 -12.28 17.68 -35.70
C PRO A 400 -11.88 19.17 -35.78
N PHE A 401 -11.23 19.71 -34.75
CA PHE A 401 -10.87 21.12 -34.66
C PHE A 401 -9.75 21.51 -35.63
N VAL A 402 -9.80 22.74 -36.13
CA VAL A 402 -8.81 23.29 -37.07
C VAL A 402 -8.19 24.58 -36.55
N VAL A 403 -7.05 24.95 -37.14
CA VAL A 403 -6.38 26.21 -36.81
C VAL A 403 -7.31 27.39 -37.07
N GLY A 404 -7.41 28.28 -36.08
CA GLY A 404 -8.29 29.45 -36.06
C GLY A 404 -9.63 29.20 -35.33
N ASP A 405 -9.94 27.96 -34.95
CA ASP A 405 -11.10 27.69 -34.10
C ASP A 405 -10.88 28.25 -32.69
N PHE A 406 -11.98 28.68 -32.06
CA PHE A 406 -12.02 29.04 -30.65
C PHE A 406 -12.69 27.89 -29.90
N ILE A 407 -12.05 27.41 -28.84
CA ILE A 407 -12.55 26.29 -28.04
C ILE A 407 -12.64 26.64 -26.56
N SER A 408 -13.61 26.06 -25.87
CA SER A 408 -13.58 25.92 -24.41
C SER A 408 -13.30 24.48 -24.04
N ALA A 409 -12.50 24.27 -23.00
CA ALA A 409 -12.22 22.96 -22.45
C ALA A 409 -12.76 22.86 -21.00
N GLU A 410 -13.49 21.79 -20.69
CA GLU A 410 -13.94 21.49 -19.33
C GLU A 410 -13.55 20.06 -18.99
N ALA A 411 -12.82 19.85 -17.88
CA ALA A 411 -12.50 18.51 -17.40
C ALA A 411 -13.26 18.18 -16.11
N LYS A 412 -13.79 16.96 -16.04
CA LYS A 412 -14.49 16.40 -14.88
C LYS A 412 -13.80 15.13 -14.43
N THR A 413 -13.71 14.95 -13.13
CA THR A 413 -13.27 13.69 -12.51
C THR A 413 -14.45 13.10 -11.76
N GLY A 414 -14.83 11.88 -12.13
CA GLY A 414 -15.89 11.14 -11.46
C GLY A 414 -15.35 10.21 -10.38
N ALA A 415 -16.21 9.31 -9.91
CA ALA A 415 -15.80 8.26 -8.98
C ALA A 415 -14.89 7.23 -9.68
N GLN A 416 -14.10 6.48 -8.88
CA GLN A 416 -13.43 5.26 -9.33
C GLN A 416 -12.45 5.44 -10.52
N GLY A 417 -11.87 6.63 -10.65
CA GLY A 417 -10.86 6.94 -11.68
C GLY A 417 -11.43 7.43 -13.01
N THR A 418 -12.74 7.55 -13.15
CA THR A 418 -13.37 8.11 -14.37
C THR A 418 -12.97 9.57 -14.59
N ARG A 419 -12.64 9.92 -15.83
CA ARG A 419 -12.32 11.28 -16.26
C ARG A 419 -13.06 11.60 -17.55
N GLU A 420 -13.49 12.84 -17.70
CA GLU A 420 -14.12 13.36 -18.92
C GLU A 420 -13.47 14.69 -19.27
N LEU A 421 -13.13 14.88 -20.54
CA LEU A 421 -12.75 16.17 -21.10
C LEU A 421 -13.76 16.54 -22.19
N THR A 422 -14.39 17.70 -22.06
CA THR A 422 -15.32 18.24 -23.04
C THR A 422 -14.68 19.43 -23.74
N LEU A 423 -14.61 19.36 -25.07
CA LEU A 423 -14.16 20.43 -25.96
C LEU A 423 -15.35 20.95 -26.75
N VAL A 424 -15.63 22.25 -26.67
CA VAL A 424 -16.77 22.88 -27.35
C VAL A 424 -16.27 23.95 -28.29
N LEU A 425 -16.76 23.96 -29.53
CA LEU A 425 -16.49 25.03 -30.49
C LEU A 425 -17.25 26.31 -30.11
N LEU A 426 -16.56 27.45 -30.15
CA LEU A 426 -17.09 28.76 -29.77
C LEU A 426 -17.20 29.70 -30.97
N ASP A 427 -18.14 30.65 -30.91
CA ASP A 427 -18.22 31.76 -31.87
C ASP A 427 -17.21 32.85 -31.49
N ALA A 428 -16.40 33.27 -32.45
CA ALA A 428 -15.36 34.28 -32.22
C ALA A 428 -15.91 35.66 -31.81
N GLY A 429 -17.17 35.96 -32.11
CA GLY A 429 -17.80 37.25 -31.84
C GLY A 429 -18.27 37.41 -30.38
N ASP A 430 -18.64 36.32 -29.71
CA ASP A 430 -19.18 36.37 -28.34
C ASP A 430 -18.60 35.32 -27.37
N LEU A 431 -17.70 34.46 -27.84
CA LEU A 431 -17.08 33.35 -27.11
C LEU A 431 -18.11 32.42 -26.46
N GLN A 432 -19.34 32.36 -26.97
CA GLN A 432 -20.35 31.39 -26.57
C GLN A 432 -20.28 30.15 -27.46
N PRO A 433 -20.82 28.99 -27.02
CA PRO A 433 -20.91 27.80 -27.85
C PRO A 433 -21.52 28.14 -29.22
N ALA A 434 -20.77 27.83 -30.29
CA ALA A 434 -21.17 28.12 -31.65
C ALA A 434 -22.43 27.33 -31.99
N ARG A 435 -23.41 27.99 -32.62
CA ARG A 435 -24.74 27.40 -32.87
C ARG A 435 -25.16 27.48 -34.33
N ASP A 436 -25.92 26.48 -34.76
CA ASP A 436 -26.60 26.50 -36.04
C ASP A 436 -27.78 27.50 -36.05
N VAL A 437 -28.45 27.60 -37.20
CA VAL A 437 -29.63 28.48 -37.38
C VAL A 437 -30.81 28.11 -36.47
N ASN A 438 -30.81 26.91 -35.89
CA ASN A 438 -31.84 26.42 -34.98
C ASN A 438 -31.43 26.54 -33.50
N GLY A 439 -30.24 27.09 -33.20
CA GLY A 439 -29.72 27.28 -31.86
C GLY A 439 -29.07 26.03 -31.24
N VAL A 440 -28.80 24.99 -32.04
CA VAL A 440 -28.13 23.73 -31.66
C VAL A 440 -26.62 23.94 -31.74
N TRP A 441 -25.86 23.38 -30.80
CA TRP A 441 -24.40 23.48 -30.82
C TRP A 441 -23.84 22.84 -32.09
N LEU A 442 -22.92 23.54 -32.75
CA LEU A 442 -22.31 23.06 -34.00
C LEU A 442 -21.40 21.87 -33.77
N LEU A 443 -20.65 21.88 -32.67
CA LEU A 443 -19.67 20.85 -32.38
C LEU A 443 -19.32 20.83 -30.89
N ASP A 444 -19.48 19.67 -30.26
CA ASP A 444 -18.81 19.34 -29.01
C ASP A 444 -18.22 17.93 -29.06
N VAL A 445 -17.05 17.78 -28.45
CA VAL A 445 -16.31 16.52 -28.37
C VAL A 445 -16.13 16.17 -26.90
N ARG A 446 -16.56 14.97 -26.51
CA ARG A 446 -16.38 14.42 -25.17
C ARG A 446 -15.41 13.25 -25.23
N LEU A 447 -14.32 13.37 -24.48
CA LEU A 447 -13.30 12.34 -24.33
C LEU A 447 -13.47 11.71 -22.94
N LEU A 448 -14.04 10.51 -22.92
CA LEU A 448 -14.35 9.74 -21.73
C LEU A 448 -13.24 8.72 -21.49
N ARG A 449 -12.70 8.68 -20.27
CA ARG A 449 -11.63 7.76 -19.87
C ARG A 449 -11.97 7.03 -18.59
N GLY A 450 -11.60 5.76 -18.53
CA GLY A 450 -11.69 4.98 -17.29
C GLY A 450 -13.11 4.58 -16.92
N GLY A 451 -14.01 4.47 -17.89
CA GLY A 451 -15.37 3.97 -17.68
C GLY A 451 -15.32 2.52 -17.21
N ASN A 452 -16.02 2.20 -16.12
CA ASN A 452 -15.96 0.89 -15.48
C ASN A 452 -17.19 0.01 -15.71
N ASP A 453 -18.13 0.46 -16.52
CA ASP A 453 -19.33 -0.26 -16.93
C ASP A 453 -19.67 0.15 -18.37
N PRO A 454 -19.96 -0.78 -19.31
CA PRO A 454 -20.51 -0.42 -20.62
C PRO A 454 -21.70 0.54 -20.57
N ALA A 455 -22.53 0.47 -19.52
CA ALA A 455 -23.65 1.39 -19.29
C ALA A 455 -23.20 2.84 -19.03
N PHE A 456 -21.96 3.07 -18.59
CA PHE A 456 -21.40 4.41 -18.38
C PHE A 456 -21.35 5.24 -19.67
N VAL A 457 -21.11 4.59 -20.82
CA VAL A 457 -21.01 5.26 -22.12
C VAL A 457 -22.40 5.56 -22.69
N GLY A 458 -23.41 4.77 -22.30
CA GLY A 458 -24.71 4.80 -22.94
C GLY A 458 -25.45 6.15 -22.90
N PRO A 459 -25.45 6.89 -21.78
CA PRO A 459 -25.98 8.25 -21.72
C PRO A 459 -25.31 9.23 -22.68
N ALA A 460 -24.04 9.01 -23.03
CA ALA A 460 -23.34 9.90 -23.95
C ALA A 460 -23.85 9.78 -25.39
N VAL A 461 -24.22 8.59 -25.82
CA VAL A 461 -24.63 8.31 -27.22
C VAL A 461 -26.11 7.93 -27.37
N GLY A 462 -26.86 7.95 -26.26
CA GLY A 462 -28.27 7.55 -26.22
C GLY A 462 -28.50 6.09 -26.62
N ARG A 463 -27.54 5.20 -26.34
CA ARG A 463 -27.60 3.77 -26.71
C ARG A 463 -27.09 2.90 -25.56
N GLU A 464 -27.68 1.73 -25.37
CA GLU A 464 -27.15 0.76 -24.42
C GLU A 464 -26.02 -0.05 -25.06
N LEU A 465 -24.94 -0.25 -24.31
CA LEU A 465 -23.76 -0.99 -24.73
C LEU A 465 -23.58 -2.20 -23.82
N GLU A 466 -23.06 -3.28 -24.38
CA GLU A 466 -22.67 -4.48 -23.65
C GLU A 466 -21.24 -4.87 -24.03
N ALA A 467 -20.49 -5.38 -23.05
CA ALA A 467 -19.20 -6.01 -23.30
C ALA A 467 -19.41 -7.47 -23.72
N LEU A 468 -18.70 -7.89 -24.76
CA LEU A 468 -18.67 -9.28 -25.20
C LEU A 468 -17.51 -9.99 -24.49
N PRO A 469 -17.80 -10.97 -23.60
CA PRO A 469 -16.76 -11.69 -22.90
C PRO A 469 -15.83 -12.42 -23.89
N ALA A 470 -14.54 -12.40 -23.60
CA ALA A 470 -13.53 -13.12 -24.37
C ALA A 470 -12.88 -14.22 -23.50
N PRO A 471 -13.63 -15.23 -23.00
CA PRO A 471 -13.12 -16.21 -22.05
C PRO A 471 -11.98 -17.09 -22.60
N SER A 472 -11.89 -17.22 -23.92
CA SER A 472 -10.79 -17.93 -24.60
C SER A 472 -9.50 -17.13 -24.69
N CYS A 473 -9.54 -15.82 -24.39
CA CYS A 473 -8.37 -14.96 -24.45
C CYS A 473 -7.63 -14.95 -23.11
N PRO A 474 -6.33 -15.28 -23.09
CA PRO A 474 -5.54 -15.24 -21.87
C PRO A 474 -5.46 -13.83 -21.29
N TRP A 475 -5.49 -13.74 -19.96
CA TRP A 475 -5.23 -12.50 -19.24
C TRP A 475 -3.81 -12.00 -19.51
N GLN A 476 -3.68 -10.72 -19.82
CA GLN A 476 -2.44 -9.98 -19.95
C GLN A 476 -2.08 -9.40 -18.58
N LEU A 477 -0.80 -9.49 -18.23
CA LEU A 477 -0.28 -9.01 -16.95
C LEU A 477 0.52 -7.73 -17.19
N HIS A 478 0.21 -6.68 -16.45
CA HIS A 478 0.96 -5.44 -16.55
C HIS A 478 2.33 -5.59 -15.87
N ALA A 479 3.40 -5.17 -16.55
CA ALA A 479 4.73 -5.20 -15.96
C ALA A 479 4.80 -4.23 -14.76
N GLY A 480 5.21 -4.73 -13.60
CA GLY A 480 5.40 -3.90 -12.39
C GLY A 480 4.12 -3.41 -11.71
N CYS A 481 2.93 -3.75 -12.24
CA CYS A 481 1.65 -3.45 -11.63
C CYS A 481 0.88 -4.77 -11.46
N ALA A 482 0.22 -5.00 -10.32
CA ALA A 482 -0.47 -6.28 -10.10
C ALA A 482 -1.75 -6.46 -10.94
N THR A 483 -1.98 -5.59 -11.94
CA THR A 483 -3.17 -5.59 -12.78
C THR A 483 -3.12 -6.70 -13.83
N ALA A 484 -4.22 -7.44 -13.93
CA ALA A 484 -4.45 -8.47 -14.93
C ALA A 484 -5.72 -8.13 -15.73
N GLU A 485 -5.57 -8.01 -17.04
CA GLU A 485 -6.62 -7.52 -17.93
C GLU A 485 -6.67 -8.29 -19.25
N ARG A 486 -7.79 -8.25 -19.96
CA ARG A 486 -7.87 -8.79 -21.32
C ARG A 486 -8.70 -7.89 -22.20
N HIS A 487 -8.40 -7.91 -23.50
CA HIS A 487 -9.20 -7.19 -24.48
C HIS A 487 -10.62 -7.77 -24.52
N VAL A 488 -11.60 -6.87 -24.54
CA VAL A 488 -13.00 -7.21 -24.78
C VAL A 488 -13.59 -6.26 -25.81
N GLN A 489 -14.59 -6.74 -26.52
CA GLN A 489 -15.27 -5.95 -27.54
C GLN A 489 -16.54 -5.34 -26.96
N LEU A 490 -16.85 -4.11 -27.34
CA LEU A 490 -18.15 -3.50 -27.04
C LEU A 490 -19.11 -3.71 -28.19
N ARG A 491 -20.39 -3.88 -27.87
CA ARG A 491 -21.47 -3.99 -28.84
C ARG A 491 -22.65 -3.13 -28.40
N VAL A 492 -23.28 -2.45 -29.35
CA VAL A 492 -24.56 -1.78 -29.10
C VAL A 492 -25.64 -2.86 -28.94
N VAL A 493 -26.42 -2.80 -27.87
CA VAL A 493 -27.46 -3.81 -27.60
C VAL A 493 -28.41 -3.91 -28.81
N GLY A 494 -28.60 -5.13 -29.31
CA GLY A 494 -29.40 -5.44 -30.50
C GLY A 494 -28.66 -5.35 -31.84
N ALA A 495 -27.42 -4.84 -31.87
CA ALA A 495 -26.57 -4.90 -33.06
C ALA A 495 -26.00 -6.32 -33.26
N GLN A 496 -25.69 -6.67 -34.51
CA GLN A 496 -25.09 -7.97 -34.84
C GLN A 496 -23.58 -8.00 -34.60
N ASN A 497 -22.91 -6.88 -34.89
CA ASN A 497 -21.45 -6.81 -34.88
C ASN A 497 -20.95 -5.92 -33.73
N PRO A 498 -19.80 -6.26 -33.13
CA PRO A 498 -19.12 -5.39 -32.18
C PRO A 498 -18.62 -4.11 -32.86
N VAL A 499 -18.42 -3.07 -32.05
CA VAL A 499 -17.76 -1.84 -32.46
C VAL A 499 -16.26 -2.08 -32.54
N GLN A 500 -15.65 -1.72 -33.66
CA GLN A 500 -14.21 -1.84 -33.84
C GLN A 500 -13.50 -0.62 -33.23
N PRO A 501 -12.45 -0.80 -32.41
CA PRO A 501 -11.68 0.31 -31.88
C PRO A 501 -11.10 1.20 -32.99
N GLY A 502 -11.20 2.52 -32.80
CA GLY A 502 -10.77 3.55 -33.76
C GLY A 502 -11.69 3.74 -34.96
N VAL A 503 -12.78 2.97 -35.10
CA VAL A 503 -13.75 3.12 -36.19
C VAL A 503 -14.96 3.92 -35.67
N PRO A 504 -15.29 5.08 -36.28
CA PRO A 504 -16.43 5.88 -35.86
C PRO A 504 -17.76 5.18 -36.17
N VAL A 505 -18.69 5.22 -35.22
CA VAL A 505 -20.07 4.74 -35.36
C VAL A 505 -21.03 5.85 -34.96
N SER A 506 -21.86 6.29 -35.90
CA SER A 506 -22.78 7.41 -35.68
C SER A 506 -24.20 6.95 -35.34
N PHE A 507 -24.83 7.66 -34.42
CA PHE A 507 -26.22 7.49 -34.00
C PHE A 507 -26.93 8.83 -34.09
N SER A 508 -28.16 8.86 -34.59
CA SER A 508 -28.96 10.07 -34.57
C SER A 508 -30.02 10.01 -33.48
N ASP A 509 -30.33 11.18 -32.93
CA ASP A 509 -31.57 11.42 -32.20
C ASP A 509 -32.80 11.22 -33.10
N PRO A 510 -33.99 11.02 -32.50
CA PRO A 510 -35.23 11.18 -33.23
C PRO A 510 -35.32 12.59 -33.83
N ALA A 511 -35.79 12.69 -35.08
CA ALA A 511 -35.95 13.98 -35.75
C ALA A 511 -36.82 14.93 -34.92
N GLY A 512 -36.29 16.13 -34.65
CA GLY A 512 -36.95 17.15 -33.85
C GLY A 512 -36.05 18.37 -33.62
N PRO A 513 -36.58 19.46 -33.05
CA PRO A 513 -35.77 20.62 -32.68
C PRO A 513 -34.68 20.20 -31.69
N GLY A 514 -33.41 20.50 -31.99
CA GLY A 514 -32.29 20.11 -31.15
C GLY A 514 -31.75 18.70 -31.38
N ALA A 515 -32.26 17.96 -32.38
CA ALA A 515 -31.77 16.63 -32.69
C ALA A 515 -30.30 16.66 -33.12
N ARG A 516 -29.52 15.70 -32.61
CA ARG A 516 -28.08 15.59 -32.85
C ARG A 516 -27.69 14.28 -33.52
N VAL A 517 -26.50 14.29 -34.11
CA VAL A 517 -25.74 13.09 -34.47
C VAL A 517 -24.64 12.92 -33.44
N HIS A 518 -24.60 11.75 -32.82
CA HIS A 518 -23.58 11.31 -31.88
C HIS A 518 -22.65 10.32 -32.59
N THR A 519 -21.42 10.71 -32.87
CA THR A 519 -20.40 9.83 -33.45
C THR A 519 -19.49 9.30 -32.35
N MET A 520 -19.62 8.01 -32.06
CA MET A 520 -18.85 7.30 -31.05
C MET A 520 -17.62 6.65 -31.65
N ILE A 521 -16.47 6.78 -31.00
CA ILE A 521 -15.23 6.09 -31.34
C ILE A 521 -14.73 5.40 -30.08
N VAL A 522 -14.78 4.06 -30.06
CA VAL A 522 -14.19 3.27 -28.97
C VAL A 522 -12.67 3.34 -29.12
N SER A 523 -11.99 3.82 -28.08
CA SER A 523 -10.54 4.03 -28.10
C SER A 523 -9.78 2.91 -27.40
N TYR A 524 -10.28 2.48 -26.24
CA TYR A 524 -9.67 1.43 -25.41
C TYR A 524 -10.72 0.64 -24.64
N THR A 525 -10.59 -0.69 -24.58
CA THR A 525 -11.54 -1.55 -23.84
C THR A 525 -10.87 -2.77 -23.22
N ARG A 526 -10.93 -2.87 -21.89
CA ARG A 526 -10.44 -4.02 -21.13
C ARG A 526 -11.46 -4.54 -20.14
N GLU A 527 -11.44 -5.84 -19.91
CA GLU A 527 -12.00 -6.50 -18.73
C GLU A 527 -10.87 -6.78 -17.75
N ARG A 528 -11.13 -6.73 -16.44
CA ARG A 528 -10.09 -6.82 -15.40
C ARG A 528 -10.37 -7.89 -14.36
N ALA A 529 -9.44 -8.82 -14.20
CA ALA A 529 -9.47 -9.86 -13.18
C ALA A 529 -8.76 -9.45 -11.88
N VAL A 530 -7.72 -8.64 -12.00
CA VAL A 530 -6.96 -8.11 -10.85
C VAL A 530 -6.71 -6.64 -11.11
N VAL A 531 -6.92 -5.79 -10.10
CA VAL A 531 -6.70 -4.34 -10.21
C VAL A 531 -5.90 -3.86 -9.02
N ASP A 532 -4.74 -3.25 -9.30
CA ASP A 532 -3.96 -2.53 -8.31
C ASP A 532 -4.25 -1.03 -8.41
N SER A 533 -5.04 -0.51 -7.48
CA SER A 533 -5.40 0.91 -7.44
C SER A 533 -4.22 1.86 -7.26
N GLY A 534 -3.04 1.37 -6.85
CA GLY A 534 -1.83 2.19 -6.73
C GLY A 534 -1.10 2.47 -8.05
N CYS A 535 -1.39 1.71 -9.11
CA CYS A 535 -0.69 1.82 -10.40
C CYS A 535 -1.56 1.58 -11.64
N ALA A 536 -2.81 1.16 -11.49
CA ALA A 536 -3.70 0.95 -12.61
C ALA A 536 -4.00 2.28 -13.32
N ASP A 537 -3.80 2.30 -14.64
CA ASP A 537 -4.21 3.41 -15.49
C ASP A 537 -5.73 3.36 -15.75
N GLY A 538 -6.43 4.50 -15.72
CA GLY A 538 -7.87 4.57 -16.00
C GLY A 538 -8.74 4.10 -14.83
N ALA A 539 -9.70 3.20 -15.10
CA ALA A 539 -10.62 2.70 -14.08
C ALA A 539 -9.86 2.04 -12.91
N THR A 540 -10.19 2.36 -11.66
CA THR A 540 -9.51 1.79 -10.48
C THR A 540 -10.33 0.70 -9.79
N THR A 541 -11.35 0.17 -10.46
CA THR A 541 -12.23 -0.90 -9.96
C THR A 541 -12.21 -2.11 -10.87
N LEU A 542 -12.72 -3.24 -10.35
CA LEU A 542 -13.06 -4.41 -11.15
C LEU A 542 -14.16 -4.09 -12.17
N SER A 543 -14.47 -5.06 -13.02
CA SER A 543 -15.32 -4.98 -14.22
C SER A 543 -14.53 -4.59 -15.47
N HIS A 544 -14.51 -3.31 -15.85
CA HIS A 544 -13.99 -2.89 -17.15
C HIS A 544 -13.14 -1.62 -17.03
N ASP A 545 -12.35 -1.34 -18.06
CA ASP A 545 -11.66 -0.07 -18.28
C ASP A 545 -11.89 0.35 -19.74
N ILE A 546 -12.68 1.41 -19.91
CA ILE A 546 -13.25 1.82 -21.19
C ILE A 546 -12.91 3.29 -21.44
N ASP A 547 -12.26 3.56 -22.57
CA ASP A 547 -12.05 4.90 -23.11
C ASP A 547 -12.85 5.07 -24.41
N VAL A 548 -13.66 6.14 -24.50
CA VAL A 548 -14.51 6.46 -25.65
C VAL A 548 -14.46 7.94 -25.96
N ALA A 549 -14.35 8.27 -27.24
CA ALA A 549 -14.61 9.62 -27.72
C ALA A 549 -16.02 9.70 -28.33
N VAL A 550 -16.74 10.78 -28.04
CA VAL A 550 -18.06 11.08 -28.61
C VAL A 550 -18.02 12.46 -29.22
N ILE A 551 -18.44 12.57 -30.48
CA ILE A 551 -18.54 13.83 -31.22
C ILE A 551 -20.02 14.09 -31.45
N ASP A 552 -20.48 15.26 -31.03
CA ASP A 552 -21.87 15.65 -31.10
C ASP A 552 -22.03 16.82 -32.09
N GLU A 553 -22.85 16.61 -33.12
CA GLU A 553 -23.09 17.57 -34.21
C GLU A 553 -24.61 17.74 -34.46
N PRO A 554 -25.08 18.84 -35.07
CA PRO A 554 -26.47 18.98 -35.48
C PRO A 554 -26.89 17.90 -36.48
N LEU A 555 -28.11 17.37 -36.33
CA LEU A 555 -28.73 16.52 -37.34
C LEU A 555 -29.22 17.39 -38.52
N LEU A 556 -28.56 17.27 -39.68
CA LEU A 556 -28.85 18.03 -40.90
C LEU A 556 -30.18 17.65 -41.58
#